data_AF-A0A2E6W955-F1
#
_entry.id   AF-A0A2E6W955-F1
#
_cell.length_a   1.000
_cell.length_b   1.000
_cell.length_c   1.000
_cell.angle_alpha   90.00
_cell.angle_beta   90.00
_cell.angle_gamma   90.00
#
_symmetry.space_group_name_H-M   'P 1'
#
loop_
_entity.id
_entity.type
_entity.pdbx_description
1 polymer ?
#
loop_
_entity_poly.entity_id
_entity_poly.type
_entity_poly.pdbx_seq_one_letter_code
_entity_poly.pdbx_strand_id
1 'polypeptide(L)'
;MIKFNDLPSTMDGMKQCFQRGVELGDVLTDFFAKQTNTKGIIIMEMEKACWPFLNWPEKKRYISRYFEHPDGKPKIDAKGVQLVRRDGTPIGKKLYKQCVDCIIPLEGAMKTRAQIAKGVTETITATLEKIKKKELPIEEYIITKSLRASYKNSNQPHVAVRDKILQRIANHEMTRDPPKSGDRVGYVVVQKKGKAKVYERAEDPEWAVQHNLKPDRAYIVQNSLEKMIVVLVKYFTNVTPLFQRYLNEINRQQNGNQSITNFFGKSSSSNNALVVRPVAPPPKKKRKKKKLDIRNFFSS
;
A
#
# COMPACT_ATOMS: atom_id res chain seq x y z
N MET A 1 -15.37 7.05 -21.63
CA MET A 1 -16.10 5.79 -21.33
C MET A 1 -17.56 6.14 -21.20
N ILE A 2 -18.40 5.41 -21.93
CA ILE A 2 -19.84 5.56 -21.90
C ILE A 2 -20.38 4.43 -21.03
N LYS A 3 -21.32 4.74 -20.14
CA LYS A 3 -22.00 3.76 -19.30
C LYS A 3 -23.47 3.71 -19.72
N PHE A 4 -23.91 2.54 -20.19
CA PHE A 4 -25.32 2.26 -20.43
C PHE A 4 -25.96 1.80 -19.11
N ASN A 5 -26.87 2.61 -18.58
CA ASN A 5 -27.46 2.36 -17.25
C ASN A 5 -28.60 1.34 -17.27
N ASP A 6 -29.15 1.03 -18.45
CA ASP A 6 -30.25 0.10 -18.65
C ASP A 6 -29.78 -1.36 -18.85
N LEU A 7 -28.48 -1.58 -19.03
CA LEU A 7 -27.91 -2.91 -19.21
C LEU A 7 -27.61 -3.59 -17.86
N PRO A 8 -27.81 -4.93 -17.76
CA PRO A 8 -27.51 -5.65 -16.55
C PRO A 8 -26.01 -5.68 -16.25
N SER A 9 -25.63 -5.70 -14.98
CA SER A 9 -24.23 -5.87 -14.57
C SER A 9 -23.84 -7.35 -14.61
N THR A 10 -23.81 -7.93 -15.80
CA THR A 10 -23.49 -9.33 -16.09
C THR A 10 -22.60 -9.45 -17.33
N MET A 11 -22.11 -10.66 -17.63
CA MET A 11 -21.42 -10.94 -18.89
C MET A 11 -22.32 -10.65 -20.10
N ASP A 12 -23.60 -11.01 -20.05
CA ASP A 12 -24.53 -10.73 -21.15
C ASP A 12 -24.75 -9.23 -21.34
N GLY A 13 -24.84 -8.46 -20.24
CA GLY A 13 -24.88 -7.01 -20.30
C GLY A 13 -23.60 -6.40 -20.88
N MET A 14 -22.44 -7.01 -20.63
CA MET A 14 -21.18 -6.61 -21.28
C MET A 14 -21.23 -6.85 -22.80
N LYS A 15 -21.75 -8.00 -23.26
CA LYS A 15 -21.91 -8.28 -24.70
C LYS A 15 -22.87 -7.29 -25.37
N GLN A 16 -24.01 -7.01 -24.74
CA GLN A 16 -24.94 -5.98 -25.21
C GLN A 16 -24.32 -4.59 -25.23
N CYS A 17 -23.51 -4.25 -24.22
CA CYS A 17 -22.77 -2.99 -24.15
C CYS A 17 -21.77 -2.87 -25.30
N PHE A 18 -21.10 -3.97 -25.66
CA PHE A 18 -20.19 -4.01 -26.79
C PHE A 18 -20.94 -3.73 -28.11
N GLN A 19 -22.04 -4.44 -28.37
CA GLN A 19 -22.85 -4.27 -29.58
C GLN A 19 -23.36 -2.83 -29.73
N ARG A 20 -23.95 -2.26 -28.67
CA ARG A 20 -24.39 -0.86 -28.68
C ARG A 20 -23.25 0.13 -28.82
N GLY A 21 -22.06 -0.21 -28.35
CA GLY A 21 -20.86 0.59 -28.53
C GLY A 21 -20.45 0.70 -29.99
N VAL A 22 -20.57 -0.39 -30.76
CA VAL A 22 -20.33 -0.40 -32.21
C VAL A 22 -21.32 0.51 -32.92
N GLU A 23 -22.63 0.30 -32.69
CA GLU A 23 -23.70 1.11 -33.28
C GLU A 23 -23.53 2.60 -32.96
N LEU A 24 -23.17 2.93 -31.72
CA LEU A 24 -22.92 4.31 -31.31
C LEU A 24 -21.68 4.91 -31.98
N GLY A 25 -20.63 4.11 -32.24
CA GLY A 25 -19.46 4.53 -32.99
C GLY A 25 -19.82 5.00 -34.40
N ASP A 26 -20.64 4.22 -35.10
CA ASP A 26 -21.13 4.55 -36.45
C ASP A 26 -21.98 5.83 -36.43
N VAL A 27 -22.95 5.91 -35.52
CA VAL A 27 -23.83 7.08 -35.36
C VAL A 27 -23.02 8.36 -35.09
N LEU A 28 -22.02 8.29 -34.21
CA LEU A 28 -21.19 9.44 -33.87
C LEU A 28 -20.25 9.84 -35.02
N THR A 29 -19.72 8.85 -35.75
CA THR A 29 -18.91 9.09 -36.96
C THR A 29 -19.71 9.86 -38.00
N ASP A 30 -20.91 9.38 -38.32
CA ASP A 30 -21.80 10.02 -39.30
C ASP A 30 -22.25 11.41 -38.85
N PHE A 31 -22.61 11.55 -37.57
CA PHE A 31 -22.99 12.83 -36.99
C PHE A 31 -21.86 13.84 -37.10
N PHE A 32 -20.63 13.47 -36.72
CA PHE A 32 -19.48 14.36 -36.75
C PHE A 32 -19.09 14.73 -38.19
N ALA A 33 -19.14 13.77 -39.11
CA ALA A 33 -18.88 13.99 -40.53
C ALA A 33 -19.85 15.03 -41.13
N LYS A 34 -21.15 14.96 -40.79
CA LYS A 34 -22.17 15.92 -41.23
C LYS A 34 -21.95 17.33 -40.68
N GLN A 35 -21.52 17.45 -39.42
CA GLN A 35 -21.32 18.75 -38.76
C GLN A 35 -20.01 19.44 -39.17
N THR A 36 -18.98 18.67 -39.53
CA THR A 36 -17.62 19.20 -39.72
C THR A 36 -17.03 18.98 -41.12
N ASN A 37 -17.78 18.34 -42.02
CA ASN A 37 -17.33 17.98 -43.37
C ASN A 37 -16.07 17.09 -43.39
N THR A 38 -16.00 16.11 -42.49
CA THR A 38 -14.83 15.23 -42.28
C THR A 38 -15.11 13.77 -42.66
N LYS A 39 -16.02 13.54 -43.63
CA LYS A 39 -16.43 12.19 -44.07
C LYS A 39 -15.20 11.37 -44.49
N GLY A 40 -15.01 10.21 -43.86
CA GLY A 40 -13.87 9.31 -44.13
C GLY A 40 -12.53 9.75 -43.53
N ILE A 41 -12.49 10.84 -42.76
CA ILE A 41 -11.27 11.36 -42.12
C ILE A 41 -11.30 11.07 -40.62
N ILE A 42 -12.41 11.41 -39.95
CA ILE A 42 -12.59 11.20 -38.52
C ILE A 42 -13.57 10.06 -38.31
N ILE A 43 -13.08 8.96 -37.75
CA ILE A 43 -13.84 7.73 -37.51
C ILE A 43 -13.76 7.41 -36.03
N MET A 44 -14.92 7.17 -35.41
CA MET A 44 -15.04 6.69 -34.05
C MET A 44 -15.27 5.19 -34.05
N GLU A 45 -14.34 4.44 -33.47
CA GLU A 45 -14.40 2.98 -33.40
C GLU A 45 -14.59 2.50 -31.97
N MET A 46 -15.36 1.41 -31.83
CA MET A 46 -15.50 0.71 -30.56
C MET A 46 -14.26 -0.14 -30.28
N GLU A 47 -13.41 0.29 -29.34
CA GLU A 47 -12.18 -0.43 -28.99
C GLU A 47 -12.45 -1.65 -28.09
N LYS A 48 -13.22 -1.45 -27.00
CA LYS A 48 -13.41 -2.45 -25.95
C LYS A 48 -14.57 -2.17 -25.02
N ALA A 49 -15.20 -3.23 -24.51
CA ALA A 49 -16.16 -3.17 -23.41
C ALA A 49 -15.51 -3.64 -22.10
N CYS A 50 -15.96 -3.08 -20.98
CA CYS A 50 -15.33 -3.27 -19.68
C CYS A 50 -16.33 -3.76 -18.63
N TRP A 51 -16.11 -4.96 -18.10
CA TRP A 51 -16.90 -5.51 -16.99
C TRP A 51 -16.16 -6.63 -16.22
N PRO A 52 -16.05 -6.54 -14.88
CA PRO A 52 -16.45 -5.43 -14.01
C PRO A 52 -15.51 -4.21 -14.15
N PHE A 53 -15.94 -3.06 -13.62
CA PHE A 53 -15.17 -1.82 -13.61
C PHE A 53 -15.04 -1.26 -12.20
N LEU A 54 -13.80 -1.02 -11.74
CA LEU A 54 -13.50 -0.33 -10.49
C LEU A 54 -12.81 1.00 -10.80
N ASN A 55 -13.49 2.10 -10.49
CA ASN A 55 -12.99 3.46 -10.69
C ASN A 55 -12.75 4.15 -9.34
N TRP A 56 -11.71 4.97 -9.26
CA TRP A 56 -11.53 5.89 -8.14
C TRP A 56 -11.92 7.32 -8.53
N PRO A 57 -12.22 8.19 -7.56
CA PRO A 57 -12.51 9.60 -7.83
C PRO A 57 -11.33 10.36 -8.47
N GLU A 58 -10.10 9.94 -8.21
CA GLU A 58 -8.93 10.56 -8.83
C GLU A 58 -8.87 10.27 -10.33
N LYS A 59 -8.56 11.32 -11.11
CA LYS A 59 -8.38 11.18 -12.56
C LYS A 59 -7.28 10.16 -12.87
N LYS A 60 -7.47 9.42 -13.98
CA LYS A 60 -6.52 8.44 -14.52
C LYS A 60 -6.24 7.25 -13.58
N ARG A 61 -7.22 6.87 -12.74
CA ARG A 61 -7.07 5.76 -11.79
C ARG A 61 -8.24 4.79 -11.86
N TYR A 62 -8.05 3.63 -12.48
CA TYR A 62 -9.05 2.56 -12.56
C TYR A 62 -8.43 1.18 -12.76
N ILE A 63 -9.22 0.14 -12.48
CA ILE A 63 -8.94 -1.25 -12.84
C ILE A 63 -10.23 -1.82 -13.43
N SER A 64 -10.11 -2.52 -14.55
CA SER A 64 -11.24 -3.22 -15.14
C SER A 64 -10.79 -4.48 -15.85
N ARG A 65 -11.68 -5.46 -15.91
CA ARG A 65 -11.59 -6.53 -16.90
C ARG A 65 -12.25 -6.04 -18.18
N TYR A 66 -11.57 -6.14 -19.30
CA TYR A 66 -12.06 -5.70 -20.60
C TYR A 66 -12.01 -6.80 -21.65
N PHE A 67 -12.79 -6.58 -22.70
CA PHE A 67 -13.01 -7.45 -23.83
C PHE A 67 -12.91 -6.63 -25.11
N GLU A 68 -12.03 -7.02 -26.03
CA GLU A 68 -11.89 -6.43 -27.37
C GLU A 68 -12.92 -7.01 -28.36
N HIS A 69 -13.54 -8.15 -28.00
CA HIS A 69 -14.66 -8.75 -28.72
C HIS A 69 -15.66 -9.35 -27.71
N PRO A 70 -16.97 -9.41 -28.01
CA PRO A 70 -18.00 -9.93 -27.09
C PRO A 70 -17.72 -11.35 -26.57
N ASP A 71 -17.14 -12.21 -27.42
CA ASP A 71 -16.77 -13.59 -27.10
C ASP A 71 -15.24 -13.78 -26.96
N GLY A 72 -14.51 -12.66 -26.89
CA GLY A 72 -13.06 -12.66 -26.75
C GLY A 72 -12.58 -13.03 -25.34
N LYS A 73 -11.29 -13.35 -25.24
CA LYS A 73 -10.66 -13.60 -23.94
C LYS A 73 -10.55 -12.29 -23.13
N PRO A 74 -10.85 -12.32 -21.82
CA PRO A 74 -10.70 -11.15 -20.98
C PRO A 74 -9.24 -10.74 -20.81
N LYS A 75 -9.01 -9.45 -20.61
CA LYS A 75 -7.74 -8.87 -20.20
C LYS A 75 -7.96 -7.89 -19.04
N ILE A 76 -6.93 -7.62 -18.24
CA ILE A 76 -6.99 -6.57 -17.21
C ILE A 76 -6.44 -5.26 -17.77
N ASP A 77 -7.23 -4.19 -17.69
CA ASP A 77 -6.75 -2.82 -17.87
C ASP A 77 -6.63 -2.16 -16.50
N ALA A 78 -5.43 -1.66 -16.21
CA ALA A 78 -5.12 -1.01 -14.95
C ALA A 78 -4.41 0.32 -15.26
N LYS A 79 -5.02 1.45 -14.90
CA LYS A 79 -4.43 2.77 -15.09
C LYS A 79 -4.20 3.46 -13.76
N GLY A 80 -3.01 4.04 -13.58
CA GLY A 80 -2.65 4.86 -12.42
C GLY A 80 -2.60 4.14 -11.06
N VAL A 81 -2.89 2.84 -11.01
CA VAL A 81 -2.88 2.02 -9.79
C VAL A 81 -1.55 1.31 -9.57
N GLN A 82 -1.37 0.76 -8.38
CA GLN A 82 -0.10 0.15 -7.94
C GLN A 82 0.40 -1.00 -8.83
N LEU A 83 -0.49 -1.69 -9.55
CA LEU A 83 -0.12 -2.76 -10.50
C LEU A 83 0.86 -2.30 -11.58
N VAL A 84 0.64 -1.09 -12.11
CA VAL A 84 1.41 -0.53 -13.23
C VAL A 84 2.44 0.50 -12.79
N ARG A 85 2.48 0.82 -11.50
CA ARG A 85 3.49 1.71 -10.93
C ARG A 85 4.78 0.94 -10.69
N ARG A 86 5.90 1.56 -11.06
CA ARG A 86 7.26 1.02 -10.82
C ARG A 86 7.76 1.32 -9.40
N ASP A 87 7.22 2.37 -8.77
CA ASP A 87 7.59 2.76 -7.42
C ASP A 87 6.78 1.94 -6.41
N GLY A 88 7.46 1.17 -5.57
CA GLY A 88 6.86 0.27 -4.59
C GLY A 88 7.81 -0.88 -4.26
N THR A 89 7.38 -1.77 -3.37
CA THR A 89 8.11 -2.99 -3.03
C THR A 89 7.59 -4.20 -3.81
N PRO A 90 8.43 -5.22 -4.09
CA PRO A 90 7.97 -6.46 -4.71
C PRO A 90 6.84 -7.13 -3.93
N ILE A 91 6.96 -7.22 -2.60
CA ILE A 91 5.90 -7.80 -1.74
C ILE A 91 4.61 -7.00 -1.86
N GLY A 92 4.72 -5.68 -1.99
CA GLY A 92 3.56 -4.82 -2.11
C GLY A 92 2.85 -5.00 -3.45
N LYS A 93 3.61 -5.14 -4.54
CA LYS A 93 3.04 -5.44 -5.87
C LYS A 93 2.35 -6.80 -5.90
N LYS A 94 2.96 -7.83 -5.28
CA LYS A 94 2.37 -9.18 -5.15
C LYS A 94 1.06 -9.14 -4.35
N LEU A 95 1.07 -8.54 -3.16
CA LEU A 95 -0.12 -8.39 -2.32
C LEU A 95 -1.22 -7.61 -3.05
N TYR A 96 -0.88 -6.50 -3.69
CA TYR A 96 -1.85 -5.69 -4.44
C TYR A 96 -2.48 -6.50 -5.57
N LYS A 97 -1.69 -7.27 -6.33
CA LYS A 97 -2.21 -8.15 -7.38
C LYS A 97 -3.17 -9.20 -6.83
N GLN A 98 -2.78 -9.91 -5.77
CA GLN A 98 -3.64 -10.93 -5.17
C GLN A 98 -4.97 -10.34 -4.65
N CYS A 99 -4.95 -9.14 -4.06
CA CYS A 99 -6.16 -8.43 -3.67
C CYS A 99 -7.01 -8.02 -4.88
N VAL A 100 -6.39 -7.58 -5.99
CA VAL A 100 -7.10 -7.29 -7.25
C VAL A 100 -7.73 -8.56 -7.80
N ASP A 101 -7.03 -9.68 -7.82
CA ASP A 101 -7.56 -10.98 -8.28
C ASP A 101 -8.74 -11.46 -7.41
N CYS A 102 -8.82 -11.01 -6.14
CA CYS A 102 -10.00 -11.24 -5.30
C CYS A 102 -11.20 -10.37 -5.71
N ILE A 103 -10.98 -9.14 -6.17
CA ILE A 103 -12.04 -8.16 -6.49
C ILE A 103 -12.51 -8.32 -7.94
N ILE A 104 -11.57 -8.36 -8.88
CA ILE A 104 -11.77 -8.46 -10.33
C ILE A 104 -10.95 -9.68 -10.79
N PRO A 105 -11.47 -10.90 -10.63
CA PRO A 105 -10.80 -12.07 -11.15
C PRO A 105 -10.73 -11.98 -12.68
N LEU A 106 -9.57 -12.31 -13.26
CA LEU A 106 -9.40 -12.33 -14.71
C LEU A 106 -10.38 -13.32 -15.36
N GLU A 107 -10.49 -14.52 -14.76
CA GLU A 107 -11.34 -15.60 -15.22
C GLU A 107 -12.38 -15.98 -14.16
N GLY A 108 -13.50 -16.53 -14.62
CA GLY A 108 -14.58 -16.98 -13.74
C GLY A 108 -15.56 -15.90 -13.32
N ALA A 109 -16.51 -16.32 -12.47
CA ALA A 109 -17.61 -15.50 -12.02
C ALA A 109 -17.16 -14.40 -11.04
N MET A 110 -17.94 -13.31 -11.03
CA MET A 110 -17.76 -12.25 -10.04
C MET A 110 -18.08 -12.77 -8.64
N LYS A 111 -17.25 -12.37 -7.67
CA LYS A 111 -17.43 -12.73 -6.26
C LYS A 111 -18.39 -11.77 -5.58
N THR A 112 -19.16 -12.27 -4.63
CA THR A 112 -19.98 -11.42 -3.76
C THR A 112 -19.10 -10.54 -2.89
N ARG A 113 -19.64 -9.44 -2.36
CA ARG A 113 -18.91 -8.56 -1.44
C ARG A 113 -18.35 -9.32 -0.23
N ALA A 114 -19.09 -10.28 0.31
CA ALA A 114 -18.64 -11.11 1.42
C ALA A 114 -17.46 -12.02 1.04
N GLN A 115 -17.51 -12.65 -0.14
CA GLN A 115 -16.41 -13.46 -0.66
C GLN A 115 -15.15 -12.63 -0.94
N ILE A 116 -15.32 -11.43 -1.52
CA ILE A 116 -14.22 -10.47 -1.72
C ILE A 116 -13.59 -10.09 -0.38
N ALA A 117 -14.41 -9.69 0.60
CA ALA A 117 -13.94 -9.30 1.92
C ALA A 117 -13.16 -10.42 2.60
N LYS A 118 -13.65 -11.66 2.53
CA LYS A 118 -12.98 -12.86 3.07
C LYS A 118 -11.63 -13.09 2.38
N GLY A 119 -11.61 -13.19 1.05
CA GLY A 119 -10.39 -13.49 0.30
C GLY A 119 -9.31 -12.42 0.44
N VAL A 120 -9.70 -11.14 0.45
CA VAL A 120 -8.78 -10.01 0.72
C VAL A 120 -8.20 -10.12 2.13
N THR A 121 -9.04 -10.38 3.14
CA THR A 121 -8.60 -10.49 4.54
C THR A 121 -7.62 -11.65 4.74
N GLU A 122 -7.88 -12.81 4.12
CA GLU A 122 -6.99 -13.98 4.15
C GLU A 122 -5.66 -13.67 3.48
N THR A 123 -5.68 -13.03 2.30
CA THR A 123 -4.48 -12.64 1.55
C THR A 123 -3.60 -11.67 2.34
N ILE A 124 -4.21 -10.65 2.96
CA ILE A 124 -3.50 -9.68 3.79
C ILE A 124 -2.91 -10.37 5.02
N THR A 125 -3.71 -11.18 5.73
CA THR A 125 -3.28 -11.94 6.92
C THR A 125 -2.08 -12.82 6.61
N ALA A 126 -2.13 -13.62 5.54
CA ALA A 126 -1.04 -14.49 5.12
C ALA A 126 0.26 -13.71 4.84
N THR A 127 0.14 -12.55 4.18
CA THR A 127 1.29 -11.70 3.88
C THR A 127 1.89 -11.06 5.14
N LEU A 128 1.03 -10.53 6.02
CA LEU A 128 1.46 -9.90 7.27
C LEU A 128 2.06 -10.91 8.25
N GLU A 129 1.58 -12.16 8.29
CA GLU A 129 2.21 -13.24 9.06
C GLU A 129 3.63 -13.54 8.58
N LYS A 130 3.86 -13.65 7.27
CA LYS A 130 5.23 -13.86 6.72
C LYS A 130 6.18 -12.71 7.12
N ILE A 131 5.72 -11.46 7.01
CA ILE A 131 6.49 -10.29 7.45
C ILE A 131 6.80 -10.39 8.95
N LYS A 132 5.78 -10.65 9.78
CA LYS A 132 5.89 -10.77 11.23
C LYS A 132 6.86 -11.87 11.66
N LYS A 133 6.85 -13.02 10.99
CA LYS A 133 7.75 -14.15 11.23
C LYS A 133 9.16 -13.96 10.66
N LYS A 134 9.41 -12.88 9.90
CA LYS A 134 10.69 -12.59 9.23
C LYS A 134 11.07 -13.63 8.18
N GLU A 135 10.08 -14.21 7.51
CA GLU A 135 10.27 -15.28 6.51
C GLU A 135 10.54 -14.75 5.10
N LEU A 136 10.58 -13.43 4.91
CA LEU A 136 10.79 -12.81 3.61
C LEU A 136 12.21 -12.25 3.49
N PRO A 137 12.86 -12.45 2.34
CA PRO A 137 14.23 -11.98 2.14
C PRO A 137 14.22 -10.47 1.87
N ILE A 138 15.40 -9.83 1.89
CA ILE A 138 15.53 -8.36 1.86
C ILE A 138 15.00 -7.76 0.54
N GLU A 139 15.06 -8.52 -0.54
CA GLU A 139 14.65 -8.14 -1.90
C GLU A 139 13.17 -7.78 -1.94
N GLU A 140 12.35 -8.45 -1.14
CA GLU A 140 10.92 -8.19 -1.01
C GLU A 140 10.63 -6.78 -0.45
N TYR A 141 11.60 -6.15 0.20
CA TYR A 141 11.50 -4.83 0.83
C TYR A 141 12.17 -3.70 0.03
N ILE A 142 12.78 -4.00 -1.12
CA ILE A 142 13.46 -3.00 -1.94
C ILE A 142 12.43 -2.05 -2.57
N ILE A 143 12.62 -0.75 -2.37
CA ILE A 143 11.88 0.31 -3.05
C ILE A 143 12.79 0.89 -4.12
N THR A 144 12.29 1.02 -5.36
CA THR A 144 13.04 1.67 -6.44
C THR A 144 12.47 3.03 -6.77
N LYS A 145 13.34 4.01 -7.08
CA LYS A 145 12.94 5.33 -7.56
C LYS A 145 13.97 5.91 -8.52
N SER A 146 13.50 6.59 -9.56
CA SER A 146 14.38 7.23 -10.55
C SER A 146 15.06 8.47 -9.99
N LEU A 147 16.35 8.63 -10.29
CA LEU A 147 17.12 9.83 -10.04
C LEU A 147 16.76 10.94 -11.02
N ARG A 148 16.54 12.14 -10.52
CA ARG A 148 16.37 13.37 -11.31
C ARG A 148 17.71 14.05 -11.52
N ALA A 149 17.80 14.88 -12.55
CA ALA A 149 18.97 15.74 -12.79
C ALA A 149 19.24 16.70 -11.63
N SER A 150 18.17 17.25 -11.03
CA SER A 150 18.26 18.15 -9.89
C SER A 150 17.14 17.91 -8.88
N TYR A 151 17.41 18.28 -7.64
CA TYR A 151 16.48 18.17 -6.52
C TYR A 151 16.46 19.48 -5.73
N LYS A 152 15.28 20.09 -5.59
CA LYS A 152 15.10 21.22 -4.64
C LYS A 152 15.33 20.78 -3.19
N ASN A 153 14.99 19.53 -2.88
CA ASN A 153 15.20 18.93 -1.57
C ASN A 153 15.93 17.60 -1.75
N SER A 154 17.20 17.54 -1.32
CA SER A 154 18.06 16.36 -1.36
C SER A 154 17.74 15.33 -0.29
N ASN A 155 16.89 15.64 0.71
CA ASN A 155 16.48 14.73 1.78
C ASN A 155 15.46 13.69 1.30
N GLN A 156 15.81 12.97 0.23
CA GLN A 156 15.03 11.90 -0.36
C GLN A 156 15.78 10.57 -0.20
N PRO A 157 15.10 9.44 0.10
CA PRO A 157 15.75 8.15 0.31
C PRO A 157 16.72 7.71 -0.79
N HIS A 158 16.25 7.64 -2.05
CA HIS A 158 17.06 7.32 -3.23
C HIS A 158 18.24 8.29 -3.48
N VAL A 159 18.12 9.56 -3.06
CA VAL A 159 19.20 10.55 -3.18
C VAL A 159 20.26 10.31 -2.10
N ALA A 160 19.83 10.13 -0.85
CA ALA A 160 20.72 9.78 0.24
C ALA A 160 21.48 8.46 0.00
N VAL A 161 20.81 7.47 -0.60
CA VAL A 161 21.46 6.19 -0.96
C VAL A 161 22.49 6.39 -2.06
N ARG A 162 22.17 7.13 -3.14
CA ARG A 162 23.16 7.54 -4.14
C ARG A 162 24.38 8.18 -3.48
N ASP A 163 24.19 9.14 -2.57
CA ASP A 163 25.30 9.85 -1.93
C ASP A 163 26.17 8.91 -1.08
N LYS A 164 25.56 7.97 -0.36
CA LYS A 164 26.29 6.91 0.36
C LYS A 164 27.10 6.02 -0.57
N ILE A 165 26.53 5.61 -1.71
CA ILE A 165 27.24 4.81 -2.72
C ILE A 165 28.45 5.58 -3.24
N LEU A 166 28.28 6.85 -3.62
CA LEU A 166 29.38 7.69 -4.12
C LEU A 166 30.49 7.84 -3.08
N GLN A 167 30.13 8.07 -1.82
CA GLN A 167 31.08 8.18 -0.73
C GLN A 167 31.86 6.87 -0.52
N ARG A 168 31.19 5.72 -0.57
CA ARG A 168 31.84 4.40 -0.43
C ARG A 168 32.75 4.05 -1.59
N ILE A 169 32.36 4.42 -2.82
CA ILE A 169 33.23 4.29 -4.00
C ILE A 169 34.48 5.15 -3.83
N ALA A 170 34.32 6.41 -3.41
CA ALA A 170 35.45 7.32 -3.16
C ALA A 170 36.38 6.84 -2.06
N ASN A 171 35.84 6.14 -1.05
CA ASN A 171 36.59 5.54 0.05
C ASN A 171 37.10 4.12 -0.24
N HIS A 172 36.93 3.60 -1.46
CA HIS A 172 37.31 2.23 -1.86
C HIS A 172 36.61 1.09 -1.06
N GLU A 173 35.48 1.37 -0.42
CA GLU A 173 34.66 0.37 0.30
C GLU A 173 33.65 -0.35 -0.62
N MET A 174 33.45 0.16 -1.84
CA MET A 174 32.49 -0.38 -2.81
C MET A 174 33.04 -0.20 -4.24
N THR A 175 32.95 -1.25 -5.05
CA THR A 175 33.29 -1.19 -6.49
C THR A 175 32.02 -1.33 -7.31
N ARG A 176 31.54 -0.21 -7.87
CA ARG A 176 30.32 -0.17 -8.70
C ARG A 176 30.31 1.08 -9.57
N ASP A 177 29.60 1.02 -10.69
CA ASP A 177 29.31 2.21 -11.47
C ASP A 177 28.48 3.22 -10.63
N PRO A 178 28.90 4.50 -10.59
CA PRO A 178 28.16 5.57 -9.94
C PRO A 178 26.75 5.75 -10.53
N PRO A 179 25.68 5.81 -9.72
CA PRO A 179 24.33 6.08 -10.22
C PRO A 179 24.23 7.48 -10.85
N LYS A 180 23.66 7.56 -12.04
CA LYS A 180 23.52 8.77 -12.85
C LYS A 180 22.08 9.27 -12.89
N SER A 181 21.90 10.47 -13.43
CA SER A 181 20.55 11.00 -13.69
C SER A 181 19.78 10.07 -14.64
N GLY A 182 18.51 9.80 -14.34
CA GLY A 182 17.68 8.85 -15.07
C GLY A 182 17.69 7.43 -14.47
N ASP A 183 18.78 7.03 -13.81
CA ASP A 183 18.91 5.69 -13.24
C ASP A 183 17.89 5.44 -12.13
N ARG A 184 17.46 4.18 -11.98
CA ARG A 184 16.63 3.76 -10.85
C ARG A 184 17.51 3.27 -9.73
N VAL A 185 17.46 3.98 -8.60
CA VAL A 185 18.15 3.58 -7.38
C VAL A 185 17.19 2.77 -6.51
N GLY A 186 17.57 1.52 -6.26
CA GLY A 186 16.93 0.66 -5.26
C GLY A 186 17.45 0.99 -3.86
N TYR A 187 16.57 0.97 -2.88
CA TYR A 187 16.93 1.13 -1.48
C TYR A 187 16.00 0.34 -0.56
N VAL A 188 16.52 -0.03 0.60
CA VAL A 188 15.74 -0.55 1.71
C VAL A 188 15.69 0.48 2.83
N VAL A 189 14.60 0.54 3.58
CA VAL A 189 14.57 1.34 4.82
C VAL A 189 14.93 0.43 5.96
N VAL A 190 16.06 0.70 6.63
CA VAL A 190 16.57 -0.12 7.74
C VAL A 190 16.06 0.36 9.10
N GLN A 191 16.13 -0.53 10.08
CA GLN A 191 15.84 -0.21 11.48
C GLN A 191 16.94 0.68 12.05
N LYS A 192 16.54 1.73 12.77
CA LYS A 192 17.46 2.61 13.50
C LYS A 192 16.80 3.03 14.81
N LYS A 193 17.58 3.11 15.89
CA LYS A 193 17.08 3.61 17.19
C LYS A 193 16.76 5.10 17.08
N GLY A 194 15.71 5.53 17.78
CA GLY A 194 15.30 6.93 17.86
C GLY A 194 14.48 7.42 16.65
N LYS A 195 14.30 8.74 16.54
CA LYS A 195 13.43 9.40 15.56
C LYS A 195 14.18 9.78 14.26
N ALA A 196 15.02 8.88 13.75
CA ALA A 196 15.76 9.13 12.52
C ALA A 196 14.81 9.28 11.32
N LYS A 197 15.12 10.22 10.44
CA LYS A 197 14.30 10.49 9.25
C LYS A 197 14.46 9.37 8.23
N VAL A 198 13.45 9.17 7.38
CA VAL A 198 13.42 8.04 6.43
C VAL A 198 14.63 8.02 5.50
N TYR A 199 15.09 9.17 5.01
CA TYR A 199 16.25 9.23 4.11
C TYR A 199 17.56 8.83 4.80
N GLU A 200 17.71 9.09 6.10
CA GLU A 200 18.89 8.69 6.89
C GLU A 200 18.94 7.18 7.10
N ARG A 201 17.75 6.57 7.10
CA ARG A 201 17.51 5.13 7.27
C ARG A 201 17.43 4.39 5.95
N ALA A 202 17.47 5.07 4.82
CA ALA A 202 17.51 4.44 3.52
C ALA A 202 18.93 3.91 3.27
N GLU A 203 19.04 2.68 2.78
CA GLU A 203 20.32 2.04 2.56
C GLU A 203 20.32 1.27 1.24
N ASP A 204 21.51 1.16 0.65
CA ASP A 204 21.74 0.29 -0.50
C ASP A 204 21.48 -1.18 -0.10
N PRO A 205 20.71 -1.96 -0.89
CA PRO A 205 20.35 -3.33 -0.50
C PRO A 205 21.55 -4.25 -0.33
N GLU A 206 22.57 -4.14 -1.18
CA GLU A 206 23.77 -4.97 -1.13
C GLU A 206 24.58 -4.63 0.13
N TRP A 207 24.77 -3.34 0.40
CA TRP A 207 25.38 -2.87 1.64
C TRP A 207 24.64 -3.37 2.88
N ALA A 208 23.31 -3.33 2.85
CA ALA A 208 22.47 -3.79 3.95
C ALA A 208 22.65 -5.29 4.23
N VAL A 209 22.80 -6.11 3.19
CA VAL A 209 23.10 -7.55 3.35
C VAL A 209 24.49 -7.74 3.95
N GLN A 210 25.52 -7.13 3.36
CA GLN A 210 26.93 -7.27 3.80
C GLN A 210 27.11 -6.88 5.28
N HIS A 211 26.38 -5.86 5.74
CA HIS A 211 26.47 -5.34 7.11
C HIS A 211 25.36 -5.86 8.02
N ASN A 212 24.59 -6.86 7.60
CA ASN A 212 23.51 -7.48 8.38
C ASN A 212 22.49 -6.45 8.93
N LEU A 213 22.18 -5.43 8.14
CA LEU A 213 21.22 -4.38 8.49
C LEU A 213 19.80 -4.88 8.26
N LYS A 214 18.98 -4.80 9.31
CA LYS A 214 17.62 -5.34 9.29
C LYS A 214 16.65 -4.35 8.65
N PRO A 215 15.82 -4.77 7.67
CA PRO A 215 14.75 -3.93 7.13
C PRO A 215 13.74 -3.51 8.21
N ASP A 216 13.25 -2.28 8.13
CA ASP A 216 12.13 -1.83 8.95
C ASP A 216 10.81 -2.30 8.38
N ARG A 217 10.37 -3.46 8.89
CA ARG A 217 9.10 -4.08 8.56
C ARG A 217 7.89 -3.22 8.92
N ALA A 218 7.90 -2.54 10.07
CA ALA A 218 6.79 -1.68 10.48
C ALA A 218 6.63 -0.52 9.50
N TYR A 219 7.73 0.12 9.11
CA TYR A 219 7.71 1.16 8.09
C TYR A 219 7.13 0.66 6.77
N ILE A 220 7.55 -0.51 6.27
CA ILE A 220 7.02 -1.03 5.00
C ILE A 220 5.53 -1.35 5.10
N VAL A 221 5.08 -1.97 6.19
CA VAL A 221 3.66 -2.26 6.41
C VAL A 221 2.84 -0.97 6.44
N GLN A 222 3.26 0.03 7.20
CA GLN A 222 2.50 1.27 7.40
C GLN A 222 2.60 2.23 6.19
N ASN A 223 3.79 2.47 5.66
CA ASN A 223 4.05 3.50 4.67
C ASN A 223 3.91 3.01 3.23
N SER A 224 3.86 1.69 3.01
CA SER A 224 3.65 1.10 1.70
C SER A 224 2.37 0.25 1.66
N LEU A 225 2.30 -0.84 2.42
CA LEU A 225 1.26 -1.86 2.24
C LEU A 225 -0.13 -1.37 2.66
N GLU A 226 -0.26 -0.81 3.86
CA GLU A 226 -1.54 -0.35 4.40
C GLU A 226 -2.16 0.73 3.50
N LYS A 227 -1.37 1.76 3.16
CA LYS A 227 -1.85 2.89 2.33
C LYS A 227 -2.40 2.45 0.98
N MET A 228 -1.71 1.56 0.29
CA MET A 228 -2.15 1.12 -1.04
C MET A 228 -3.36 0.16 -0.95
N ILE A 229 -3.40 -0.71 0.06
CA ILE A 229 -4.44 -1.74 0.19
C ILE A 229 -5.73 -1.14 0.73
N VAL A 230 -5.68 -0.27 1.74
CA VAL A 230 -6.87 0.41 2.27
C VAL A 230 -7.60 1.15 1.14
N VAL A 231 -6.88 1.86 0.27
CA VAL A 231 -7.48 2.55 -0.88
C VAL A 231 -8.09 1.57 -1.90
N LEU A 232 -7.47 0.40 -2.10
CA LEU A 232 -7.98 -0.61 -3.01
C LEU A 232 -9.30 -1.22 -2.52
N VAL A 233 -9.40 -1.52 -1.23
CA VAL A 233 -10.45 -2.39 -0.68
C VAL A 233 -11.56 -1.63 0.04
N LYS A 234 -11.44 -0.30 0.22
CA LYS A 234 -12.35 0.53 1.04
C LYS A 234 -13.85 0.37 0.75
N TYR A 235 -14.23 0.05 -0.49
CA TYR A 235 -15.62 -0.14 -0.88
C TYR A 235 -16.16 -1.55 -0.54
N PHE A 236 -15.28 -2.49 -0.21
CA PHE A 236 -15.61 -3.89 0.04
C PHE A 236 -15.52 -4.23 1.53
N THR A 237 -14.43 -3.82 2.19
CA THR A 237 -14.14 -4.15 3.60
C THR A 237 -13.22 -3.11 4.26
N ASN A 238 -13.26 -3.02 5.59
CA ASN A 238 -12.35 -2.22 6.39
C ASN A 238 -11.22 -3.11 6.96
N VAL A 239 -10.01 -2.94 6.44
CA VAL A 239 -8.83 -3.74 6.83
C VAL A 239 -7.86 -2.99 7.76
N THR A 240 -8.13 -1.72 8.06
CA THR A 240 -7.26 -0.90 8.92
C THR A 240 -7.04 -1.53 10.31
N PRO A 241 -8.06 -2.08 11.00
CA PRO A 241 -7.83 -2.74 12.29
C PRO A 241 -6.88 -3.94 12.21
N LEU A 242 -6.92 -4.68 11.10
CA LEU A 242 -6.02 -5.81 10.85
C LEU A 242 -4.57 -5.31 10.71
N PHE A 243 -4.32 -4.31 9.88
CA PHE A 243 -2.99 -3.70 9.74
C PHE A 243 -2.48 -3.16 11.08
N GLN A 244 -3.32 -2.46 11.85
CA GLN A 244 -2.94 -1.90 13.15
C GLN A 244 -2.52 -3.00 14.14
N ARG A 245 -3.24 -4.13 14.18
CA ARG A 245 -2.88 -5.27 15.02
C ARG A 245 -1.49 -5.80 14.69
N TYR A 246 -1.20 -6.06 13.42
CA TYR A 246 0.10 -6.55 12.98
C TYR A 246 1.22 -5.52 13.19
N LEU A 247 0.95 -4.24 12.93
CA LEU A 247 1.89 -3.16 13.19
C LEU A 247 2.28 -3.11 14.67
N ASN A 248 1.32 -3.25 15.59
CA ASN A 248 1.60 -3.28 17.02
C ASN A 248 2.51 -4.46 17.39
N GLU A 249 2.27 -5.65 16.84
CA GLU A 249 3.11 -6.83 17.07
C GLU A 249 4.52 -6.65 16.49
N ILE A 250 4.65 -6.15 15.27
CA ILE A 250 5.94 -5.91 14.60
C ILE A 250 6.74 -4.84 15.33
N ASN A 251 6.11 -3.74 15.73
CA ASN A 251 6.77 -2.69 16.52
C ASN A 251 7.29 -3.21 17.86
N ARG A 252 6.51 -4.06 18.56
CA ARG A 252 6.98 -4.73 19.79
C ARG A 252 8.24 -5.55 19.54
N GLN A 253 8.24 -6.37 18.47
CA GLN A 253 9.40 -7.19 18.10
C GLN A 253 10.64 -6.35 17.77
N GLN A 254 10.48 -5.21 17.08
CA GLN A 254 11.59 -4.33 16.71
C GLN A 254 12.14 -3.54 17.91
N ASN A 255 11.28 -3.20 18.87
CA ASN A 255 11.69 -2.53 20.11
C ASN A 255 12.24 -3.50 21.17
N GLY A 256 12.21 -4.82 20.92
CA GLY A 256 12.66 -5.84 21.88
C GLY A 256 11.66 -6.11 23.01
N ASN A 257 10.43 -5.61 22.90
CA ASN A 257 9.40 -5.78 23.94
C ASN A 257 8.69 -7.13 23.75
N GLN A 258 8.65 -7.95 24.80
CA GLN A 258 7.86 -9.18 24.80
C GLN A 258 6.37 -8.84 25.02
N SER A 259 5.47 -9.63 24.41
CA SER A 259 4.03 -9.46 24.65
C SER A 259 3.68 -9.86 26.08
N ILE A 260 2.87 -9.06 26.77
CA ILE A 260 2.36 -9.41 28.11
C ILE A 260 1.59 -10.75 28.10
N THR A 261 0.98 -11.11 26.97
CA THR A 261 0.30 -12.40 26.78
C THR A 261 1.24 -13.60 26.93
N ASN A 262 2.54 -13.43 26.68
CA ASN A 262 3.53 -14.49 26.89
C ASN A 262 3.75 -14.79 28.39
N PHE A 263 3.41 -13.87 29.29
CA PHE A 263 3.44 -14.10 30.72
C PHE A 263 2.25 -14.92 31.21
N PHE A 264 1.05 -14.68 30.64
CA PHE A 264 -0.17 -15.41 30.99
C PHE A 264 -0.24 -16.82 30.38
N GLY A 265 0.39 -17.05 29.22
CA GLY A 265 0.44 -18.38 28.60
C GLY A 265 1.36 -19.39 29.32
N LYS A 266 2.21 -18.93 30.24
CA LYS A 266 3.10 -19.80 31.05
C LYS A 266 2.54 -20.12 32.44
N SER A 267 1.41 -19.55 32.85
CA SER A 267 0.86 -19.73 34.21
C SER A 267 -0.15 -20.86 34.35
N SER A 268 -0.39 -21.68 33.33
CA SER A 268 -1.34 -22.82 33.41
C SER A 268 -0.71 -24.13 33.90
N SER A 269 0.44 -24.09 34.59
CA SER A 269 1.10 -25.29 35.11
C SER A 269 1.85 -25.06 36.43
N SER A 270 1.15 -24.54 37.44
CA SER A 270 1.51 -24.79 38.84
C SER A 270 0.35 -24.36 39.74
N ASN A 271 -0.36 -25.33 40.32
CA ASN A 271 -1.18 -25.10 41.49
C ASN A 271 -0.26 -24.68 42.63
N ASN A 272 -0.16 -23.38 42.88
CA ASN A 272 0.21 -22.85 44.18
C ASN A 272 -0.72 -21.69 44.48
N ALA A 273 -1.53 -21.86 45.53
CA ALA A 273 -2.46 -20.86 46.02
C ALA A 273 -1.70 -19.54 46.28
N LEU A 274 -2.11 -18.47 45.60
CA LEU A 274 -1.61 -17.12 45.86
C LEU A 274 -2.11 -16.68 47.25
N VAL A 275 -1.21 -16.65 48.21
CA VAL A 275 -1.44 -15.92 49.47
C VAL A 275 -1.55 -14.44 49.11
N VAL A 276 -2.78 -13.93 49.11
CA VAL A 276 -3.07 -12.49 48.96
C VAL A 276 -2.54 -11.79 50.21
N ARG A 277 -1.39 -11.14 50.11
CA ARG A 277 -0.95 -10.19 51.14
C ARG A 277 -1.78 -8.90 50.98
N PRO A 278 -2.34 -8.34 52.06
CA PRO A 278 -3.11 -7.11 51.98
C PRO A 278 -2.23 -5.97 51.45
N VAL A 279 -2.77 -5.23 50.48
CA VAL A 279 -2.15 -4.05 49.90
C VAL A 279 -2.09 -2.96 50.98
N ALA A 280 -0.90 -2.41 51.23
CA ALA A 280 -0.74 -1.29 52.16
C ALA A 280 -1.57 -0.08 51.66
N PRO A 281 -2.30 0.62 52.56
CA PRO A 281 -3.10 1.76 52.16
C PRO A 281 -2.20 2.88 51.59
N PRO A 282 -2.68 3.63 50.58
CA PRO A 282 -1.90 4.68 49.94
C PRO A 282 -1.56 5.80 50.95
N PRO A 283 -0.37 6.41 50.84
CA PRO A 283 0.06 7.45 51.77
C PRO A 283 -0.86 8.68 51.71
N LYS A 284 -1.26 9.19 52.88
CA LYS A 284 -2.09 10.39 53.01
C LYS A 284 -1.37 11.59 52.37
N LYS A 285 -1.93 12.15 51.29
CA LYS A 285 -1.45 13.40 50.68
C LYS A 285 -1.58 14.55 51.70
N LYS A 286 -0.45 15.11 52.15
CA LYS A 286 -0.43 16.40 52.86
C LYS A 286 -0.93 17.49 51.90
N ARG A 287 -2.11 18.06 52.16
CA ARG A 287 -2.61 19.25 51.43
C ARG A 287 -1.66 20.41 51.69
N LYS A 288 -0.91 20.85 50.67
CA LYS A 288 -0.25 22.16 50.70
C LYS A 288 -1.35 23.23 50.71
N LYS A 289 -1.46 24.00 51.79
CA LYS A 289 -2.28 25.23 51.80
C LYS A 289 -1.68 26.20 50.78
N LYS A 290 -2.32 26.38 49.63
CA LYS A 290 -2.09 27.57 48.79
C LYS A 290 -2.69 28.75 49.55
N LYS A 291 -1.86 29.71 49.98
CA LYS A 291 -2.33 31.04 50.36
C LYS A 291 -2.92 31.67 49.09
N LEU A 292 -4.21 31.97 49.11
CA LEU A 292 -4.87 32.77 48.09
C LEU A 292 -4.40 34.21 48.30
N ASP A 293 -3.64 34.77 47.37
CA ASP A 293 -3.32 36.20 47.35
C ASP A 293 -4.39 36.90 46.53
N ILE A 294 -5.21 37.72 47.19
CA ILE A 294 -6.43 38.33 46.64
C ILE A 294 -6.12 39.69 45.99
N ARG A 295 -4.84 40.09 45.91
CA ARG A 295 -4.46 41.44 45.47
C ARG A 295 -4.40 41.69 43.96
N ASN A 296 -4.69 40.69 43.11
CA ASN A 296 -4.68 40.87 41.66
C ASN A 296 -6.04 40.65 40.99
N PHE A 297 -7.16 40.79 41.72
CA PHE A 297 -8.50 40.67 41.14
C PHE A 297 -9.14 42.02 40.76
N PHE A 298 -8.49 43.15 41.04
CA PHE A 298 -8.94 44.48 40.63
C PHE A 298 -7.76 45.34 40.18
N SER A 299 -7.29 45.11 38.96
CA SER A 299 -6.58 46.13 38.17
C SER A 299 -6.55 45.73 36.69
N SER A 300 -7.25 46.54 35.89
CA SER A 300 -7.29 46.63 34.41
C SER A 300 -8.15 45.60 33.68
#